data_AF-A0A1I8EBK0-F1
#
_entry.id   AF-A0A1I8EBK0-F1
#
_cell.length_a   1.000
_cell.length_b   1.000
_cell.length_c   1.000
_cell.angle_alpha   90.00
_cell.angle_beta   90.00
_cell.angle_gamma   90.00
#
_symmetry.space_group_name_H-M   'P 1'
#
loop_
_entity.id
_entity.type
_entity.pdbx_description
1 polymer ?
#
loop_
_entity_poly.entity_id
_entity_poly.type
_entity_poly.pdbx_seq_one_letter_code
_entity_poly.pdbx_strand_id
1 'polypeptide(L)'
;MDAVNSHVNDLLTLYTNLQSRFCGNLGLPHSIQAAATRIAKKAVELDLVAGRSPISIAAAAIYMASQASSNKKTAKEIGEIAGAAEVTVKQTYKLLYPRAGELFPEDFKFTTAVESLPLS
;
A
#
# COMPACT_ATOMS: atom_id res chain seq x y z
N MET A 1 -1.35 28.23 -9.97
CA MET A 1 -0.82 26.86 -9.82
C MET A 1 -0.83 26.55 -8.34
N ASP A 2 -1.92 25.94 -7.88
CA ASP A 2 -2.28 25.85 -6.47
C ASP A 2 -1.32 24.93 -5.71
N ALA A 3 -0.84 25.36 -4.56
CA ALA A 3 0.11 24.62 -3.71
C ALA A 3 -0.35 23.18 -3.39
N VAL A 4 -1.66 22.94 -3.39
CA VAL A 4 -2.29 21.62 -3.22
C VAL A 4 -1.86 20.64 -4.33
N ASN A 5 -1.76 21.09 -5.58
CA ASN A 5 -1.38 20.21 -6.70
C ASN A 5 0.11 19.83 -6.66
N SER A 6 0.97 20.69 -6.10
CA SER A 6 2.40 20.37 -5.91
C SER A 6 2.59 19.23 -4.90
N HIS A 7 1.94 19.35 -3.74
CA HIS A 7 2.06 18.36 -2.66
C HIS A 7 1.55 16.97 -3.08
N VAL A 8 0.44 16.91 -3.82
CA VAL A 8 -0.12 15.64 -4.34
C VAL A 8 0.82 14.98 -5.35
N ASN A 9 1.53 15.76 -6.17
CA ASN A 9 2.52 15.25 -7.12
C ASN A 9 3.78 14.72 -6.43
N ASP A 10 4.20 15.35 -5.32
CA ASP A 10 5.33 14.89 -4.52
C ASP A 10 5.03 13.53 -3.87
N LEU A 11 3.81 13.36 -3.32
CA LEU A 11 3.35 12.08 -2.78
C LEU A 11 3.29 10.99 -3.84
N LEU A 12 2.77 11.31 -5.03
CA LEU A 12 2.69 10.36 -6.13
C LEU A 12 4.10 9.88 -6.54
N THR A 13 5.04 10.81 -6.69
CA THR A 13 6.43 10.51 -7.05
C THR A 13 7.09 9.65 -5.97
N LEU A 14 6.93 10.01 -4.69
CA LEU A 14 7.49 9.28 -3.57
C LEU A 14 6.98 7.82 -3.53
N TYR A 15 5.66 7.64 -3.53
CA TYR A 15 5.08 6.29 -3.44
C TYR A 15 5.39 5.47 -4.70
N THR A 16 5.36 6.06 -5.89
CA THR A 16 5.74 5.34 -7.11
C THR A 16 7.16 4.77 -7.01
N ASN A 17 8.13 5.57 -6.50
CA ASN A 17 9.51 5.13 -6.32
C ASN A 17 9.65 4.01 -5.27
N LEU A 18 8.98 4.13 -4.11
CA LEU A 18 9.00 3.10 -3.07
C LEU A 18 8.38 1.80 -3.59
N GLN A 19 7.20 1.89 -4.21
CA GLN A 19 6.47 0.74 -4.72
C GLN A 19 7.23 0.04 -5.84
N SER A 20 7.84 0.78 -6.77
CA SER A 20 8.67 0.20 -7.83
C SER A 20 9.83 -0.63 -7.27
N ARG A 21 10.52 -0.11 -6.25
CA ARG A 21 11.66 -0.81 -5.63
C ARG A 21 11.21 -2.03 -4.84
N PHE A 22 10.20 -1.87 -3.98
CA PHE A 22 9.77 -2.95 -3.10
C PHE A 22 9.05 -4.06 -3.87
N CYS A 23 8.12 -3.74 -4.76
CA CYS A 23 7.45 -4.73 -5.61
C CYS A 23 8.44 -5.44 -6.53
N GLY A 24 9.42 -4.72 -7.10
CA GLY A 24 10.47 -5.33 -7.92
C GLY A 24 11.27 -6.39 -7.14
N ASN A 25 11.71 -6.06 -5.92
CA ASN A 25 12.44 -6.98 -5.07
C ASN A 25 11.59 -8.17 -4.57
N LEU A 26 10.27 -7.99 -4.46
CA LEU A 26 9.32 -9.05 -4.07
C LEU A 26 8.87 -9.92 -5.25
N GLY A 27 9.24 -9.57 -6.48
CA GLY A 27 8.76 -10.24 -7.69
C GLY A 27 7.26 -10.03 -7.95
N LEU A 28 6.69 -8.91 -7.47
CA LEU A 28 5.28 -8.61 -7.64
C LEU A 28 5.00 -8.01 -9.03
N PRO A 29 3.90 -8.40 -9.69
CA PRO A 29 3.50 -7.84 -10.98
C PRO A 29 3.16 -6.35 -10.89
N HIS A 30 3.28 -5.68 -12.03
CA HIS A 30 3.02 -4.24 -12.15
C HIS A 30 1.60 -3.84 -11.73
N SER A 31 0.60 -4.71 -11.92
CA SER A 31 -0.77 -4.48 -11.46
C SER A 31 -0.87 -4.32 -9.94
N ILE A 32 -0.09 -5.09 -9.17
CA ILE A 32 -0.04 -4.98 -7.71
C ILE A 32 0.72 -3.74 -7.29
N GLN A 33 1.82 -3.40 -7.98
CA GLN A 33 2.55 -2.15 -7.74
C GLN A 33 1.66 -0.92 -7.97
N ALA A 34 0.91 -0.89 -9.06
CA ALA A 34 -0.02 0.20 -9.38
C ALA A 34 -1.12 0.32 -8.31
N ALA A 35 -1.71 -0.81 -7.90
CA ALA A 35 -2.69 -0.85 -6.82
C ALA A 35 -2.10 -0.36 -5.48
N ALA A 36 -0.93 -0.83 -5.09
CA ALA A 36 -0.25 -0.40 -3.86
C ALA A 36 0.09 1.09 -3.87
N THR A 37 0.49 1.64 -5.03
CA THR A 37 0.70 3.09 -5.20
C THR A 37 -0.59 3.87 -4.99
N ARG A 38 -1.70 3.39 -5.57
CA ARG A 38 -3.01 4.04 -5.43
C ARG A 38 -3.52 3.99 -3.99
N ILE A 39 -3.42 2.83 -3.35
CA ILE A 39 -3.80 2.61 -1.95
C ILE A 39 -3.03 3.56 -1.03
N ALA A 40 -1.69 3.62 -1.17
CA ALA A 40 -0.86 4.49 -0.35
C ALA A 40 -1.21 5.97 -0.50
N LYS A 41 -1.40 6.42 -1.75
CA LYS A 41 -1.81 7.80 -2.05
C LYS A 41 -3.18 8.11 -1.44
N LYS A 42 -4.18 7.26 -1.69
CA LYS A 42 -5.55 7.46 -1.22
C LYS A 42 -5.63 7.44 0.31
N ALA A 43 -4.83 6.60 0.97
CA ALA A 43 -4.75 6.56 2.42
C ALA A 43 -4.24 7.87 3.03
N VAL A 44 -3.27 8.54 2.39
CA VAL A 44 -2.79 9.86 2.80
C VAL A 44 -3.83 10.94 2.50
N GLU A 45 -4.45 10.91 1.32
CA GLU A 45 -5.53 11.85 0.95
C GLU A 45 -6.73 11.80 1.92
N LEU A 46 -7.01 10.62 2.47
CA LEU A 46 -8.07 10.39 3.45
C LEU A 46 -7.61 10.51 4.91
N ASP A 47 -6.36 10.92 5.15
CA ASP A 47 -5.75 11.08 6.48
C ASP A 47 -5.78 9.82 7.37
N LEU A 48 -5.84 8.62 6.78
CA LEU A 48 -5.97 7.36 7.53
C LEU A 48 -4.69 6.95 8.26
N VAL A 49 -3.56 7.48 7.80
CA VAL A 49 -2.20 7.06 8.21
C VAL A 49 -1.40 8.23 8.79
N ALA A 50 -2.09 9.20 9.38
CA ALA A 50 -1.47 10.33 10.08
C ALA A 50 -0.39 9.84 11.07
N GLY A 51 0.78 10.47 11.02
CA GLY A 51 1.92 10.14 11.89
C GLY A 51 2.68 8.84 11.53
N ARG A 52 2.33 8.16 10.43
CA ARG A 52 3.11 7.01 9.92
C ARG A 52 4.16 7.47 8.91
N SER A 53 5.29 6.77 8.87
CA SER A 53 6.35 7.06 7.89
C SER A 53 5.94 6.58 6.50
N PRO A 54 6.42 7.24 5.41
CA PRO A 54 6.13 6.81 4.04
C PRO A 54 6.51 5.35 3.77
N ILE A 55 7.59 4.85 4.39
CA ILE A 55 8.03 3.46 4.27
C ILE A 55 6.98 2.51 4.86
N SER A 56 6.45 2.81 6.05
CA SER A 56 5.43 1.97 6.69
C SER A 56 4.12 1.97 5.90
N ILE A 57 3.74 3.12 5.34
CA ILE A 57 2.55 3.26 4.50
C ILE A 57 2.72 2.45 3.21
N ALA A 58 3.86 2.59 2.53
CA ALA A 58 4.16 1.83 1.32
C ALA A 58 4.13 0.32 1.57
N ALA A 59 4.77 -0.14 2.65
CA ALA A 59 4.78 -1.56 3.04
C ALA A 59 3.37 -2.10 3.33
N ALA A 60 2.55 -1.35 4.07
CA ALA A 60 1.17 -1.74 4.35
C ALA A 60 0.29 -1.78 3.10
N ALA A 61 0.49 -0.84 2.16
CA ALA A 61 -0.22 -0.83 0.89
C ALA A 61 0.16 -2.02 0.00
N ILE A 62 1.44 -2.42 -0.04
CA ILE A 62 1.90 -3.65 -0.72
C ILE A 62 1.25 -4.86 -0.09
N TYR A 63 1.25 -4.92 1.25
CA TYR A 63 0.66 -6.04 1.97
C TYR A 63 -0.81 -6.18 1.60
N MET A 64 -1.60 -5.10 1.70
CA MET A 64 -3.01 -5.07 1.30
C MET A 64 -3.22 -5.53 -0.16
N ALA A 65 -2.49 -4.94 -1.11
CA ALA A 65 -2.63 -5.28 -2.54
C ALA A 65 -2.24 -6.73 -2.83
N SER A 66 -1.18 -7.24 -2.18
CA SER A 66 -0.73 -8.63 -2.35
C SER A 66 -1.76 -9.62 -1.81
N GLN A 67 -2.38 -9.35 -0.64
CA GLN A 67 -3.38 -10.21 -0.02
C GLN A 67 -4.69 -10.27 -0.83
N ALA A 68 -5.04 -9.17 -1.50
CA ALA A 68 -6.18 -9.10 -2.42
C ALA A 68 -5.94 -9.83 -3.76
N SER A 69 -4.71 -10.26 -4.04
CA SER A 69 -4.29 -10.93 -5.27
C SER A 69 -3.92 -12.39 -5.04
N SER A 70 -3.59 -13.10 -6.13
CA SER A 70 -2.98 -14.43 -6.08
C SER A 70 -1.51 -14.41 -5.62
N ASN A 71 -0.81 -13.26 -5.66
CA ASN A 71 0.60 -13.12 -5.33
C ASN A 71 0.79 -12.64 -3.88
N LYS A 72 0.31 -13.43 -2.92
CA LYS A 72 0.34 -13.06 -1.50
C LYS A 72 1.79 -12.99 -0.99
N LYS A 73 2.09 -11.91 -0.27
CA LYS A 73 3.35 -11.75 0.47
C LYS A 73 3.07 -11.55 1.94
N THR A 74 3.90 -12.15 2.78
CA THR A 74 3.80 -11.98 4.23
C THR A 74 4.27 -10.58 4.65
N ALA A 75 3.76 -10.09 5.78
CA ALA A 75 4.21 -8.83 6.34
C ALA A 75 5.72 -8.86 6.69
N LYS A 76 6.26 -10.04 7.01
CA LYS A 76 7.68 -10.26 7.26
C LYS A 76 8.52 -10.05 6.00
N GLU A 77 8.19 -10.74 4.89
CA GLU A 77 8.91 -10.58 3.61
C GLU A 77 8.90 -9.11 3.15
N ILE A 78 7.76 -8.44 3.27
CA ILE A 78 7.64 -7.03 2.89
C ILE A 78 8.47 -6.15 3.82
N GLY A 79 8.42 -6.40 5.13
CA GLY A 79 9.17 -5.66 6.13
C GLY A 79 10.69 -5.75 5.91
N GLU A 80 11.20 -6.95 5.58
CA GLU A 80 12.61 -7.18 5.27
C GLU A 80 13.08 -6.35 4.07
N ILE A 81 12.27 -6.25 3.01
CA ILE A 81 12.59 -5.43 1.83
C ILE A 81 12.43 -3.93 2.10
N ALA A 82 11.40 -3.53 2.84
CA ALA A 82 11.09 -2.14 3.09
C ALA A 82 11.95 -1.52 4.21
N GLY A 83 12.62 -2.33 5.02
CA GLY A 83 13.29 -1.86 6.24
C GLY A 83 12.31 -1.49 7.36
N ALA A 84 11.17 -2.19 7.43
CA ALA A 84 10.14 -1.99 8.44
C ALA A 84 9.93 -3.26 9.26
N ALA A 85 9.67 -3.12 10.56
CA ALA A 85 9.32 -4.28 11.38
C ALA A 85 7.99 -4.89 10.94
N GLU A 86 7.84 -6.21 10.98
CA GLU A 86 6.60 -6.92 10.63
C GLU A 86 5.38 -6.33 11.38
N VAL A 87 5.55 -6.07 12.67
CA VAL A 87 4.51 -5.47 13.52
C VAL A 87 4.08 -4.10 13.01
N THR A 88 5.01 -3.29 12.50
CA THR A 88 4.73 -1.97 11.93
C THR A 88 3.91 -2.07 10.65
N VAL A 89 4.22 -3.04 9.80
CA VAL A 89 3.44 -3.33 8.58
C VAL A 89 2.01 -3.71 8.95
N LYS A 90 1.84 -4.65 9.89
CA LYS A 90 0.51 -5.10 10.35
C LYS A 90 -0.28 -3.97 11.03
N GLN A 91 0.34 -3.20 11.90
CA GLN A 91 -0.32 -2.07 12.58
C GLN A 91 -0.76 -0.99 11.60
N THR A 92 0.07 -0.66 10.61
CA THR A 92 -0.29 0.34 9.60
C THR A 92 -1.39 -0.20 8.69
N TYR A 93 -1.34 -1.48 8.32
CA TYR A 93 -2.40 -2.14 7.56
C TYR A 93 -3.76 -2.09 8.26
N LYS A 94 -3.81 -2.26 9.59
CA LYS A 94 -5.06 -2.13 10.37
C LYS A 94 -5.73 -0.75 10.22
N LEU A 95 -4.97 0.30 9.93
CA LEU A 95 -5.51 1.64 9.67
C LEU A 95 -6.17 1.73 8.29
N LEU A 96 -5.64 0.97 7.32
CA LEU A 96 -6.15 0.93 5.95
C LEU A 96 -7.41 0.06 5.83
N TYR A 97 -7.45 -1.07 6.54
CA TYR A 97 -8.47 -2.11 6.39
C TYR A 97 -9.93 -1.61 6.45
N PRO A 98 -10.34 -0.73 7.39
CA PRO A 98 -11.73 -0.26 7.47
C PRO A 98 -12.21 0.49 6.23
N ARG A 99 -11.28 1.00 5.42
CA ARG A 99 -11.56 1.76 4.20
C ARG A 99 -11.08 1.03 2.95
N ALA A 100 -10.68 -0.24 3.04
CA ALA A 100 -10.05 -0.97 1.96
C ALA A 100 -10.83 -0.88 0.64
N GLY A 101 -12.16 -1.00 0.67
CA GLY A 101 -13.02 -0.88 -0.52
C GLY A 101 -12.91 0.47 -1.25
N GLU A 102 -12.56 1.55 -0.55
CA GLU A 102 -12.38 2.90 -1.12
C GLU A 102 -10.93 3.17 -1.59
N LEU A 103 -9.98 2.32 -1.19
CA LEU A 103 -8.55 2.50 -1.45
C LEU A 103 -8.07 1.81 -2.74
N PHE A 104 -8.72 0.71 -3.13
CA PHE A 104 -8.37 -0.01 -4.35
C PHE A 104 -8.77 0.77 -5.61
N PRO A 105 -8.00 0.64 -6.71
CA PRO A 105 -8.45 1.04 -8.04
C PRO A 105 -9.74 0.30 -8.44
N GLU A 106 -10.65 0.98 -9.15
CA GLU A 106 -11.91 0.39 -9.63
C GLU A 106 -11.70 -0.79 -10.60
N ASP A 107 -10.60 -0.78 -11.34
CA ASP A 107 -10.23 -1.81 -12.31
C ASP A 107 -9.41 -2.97 -11.71
N PHE A 108 -9.15 -2.94 -10.40
CA PHE A 108 -8.36 -3.97 -9.75
C PHE A 108 -9.06 -5.34 -9.77
N LYS A 109 -8.31 -6.37 -10.20
CA LYS A 109 -8.81 -7.75 -10.27
C LYS A 109 -8.55 -8.48 -8.96
N PHE A 110 -9.56 -8.50 -8.09
CA PHE A 110 -9.52 -9.22 -6.82
C PHE A 110 -9.49 -10.73 -7.05
N THR A 111 -8.51 -11.40 -6.43
CA THR A 111 -8.52 -12.85 -6.21
C THR A 111 -9.12 -13.18 -4.85
N THR A 112 -8.88 -12.31 -3.86
CA THR A 112 -9.49 -12.38 -2.53
C THR A 112 -10.35 -11.13 -2.38
N ALA A 113 -11.65 -11.27 -2.08
CA ALA A 113 -12.53 -10.14 -1.84
C ALA A 113 -12.09 -9.32 -0.62
N VAL A 114 -12.44 -8.04 -0.58
CA VAL A 114 -11.99 -7.09 0.45
C VAL A 114 -12.40 -7.55 1.85
N GLU A 115 -13.61 -8.05 1.99
CA GLU A 115 -14.17 -8.61 3.23
C GLU A 115 -13.45 -9.88 3.72
N SER A 116 -12.72 -10.54 2.84
CA SER A 116 -11.95 -11.75 3.13
C SER A 116 -10.45 -11.48 3.35
N LEU A 117 -10.04 -10.21 3.39
CA LEU A 117 -8.65 -9.86 3.70
C LEU A 117 -8.31 -10.15 5.17
N PRO A 118 -7.04 -10.48 5.49
CA PRO A 118 -6.63 -10.80 6.86
C PRO A 118 -6.93 -9.65 7.83
N LEU A 119 -7.47 -9.92 9.01
CA LEU A 119 -7.74 -8.87 10.02
C LEU A 119 -6.47 -8.46 10.80
N SER A 120 -5.50 -9.37 10.92
CA SER A 120 -4.06 -9.18 11.24
C SER A 120 -3.41 -10.45 11.79
#